data_AF-A0A928E7N4-F1
#
_entry.id   AF-A0A928E7N4-F1
#
_cell.length_a   1.000
_cell.length_b   1.000
_cell.length_c   1.000
_cell.angle_alpha   90.00
_cell.angle_beta   90.00
_cell.angle_gamma   90.00
#
_symmetry.space_group_name_H-M   'P 1'
#
loop_
_entity.id
_entity.type
_entity.pdbx_description
1 polymer ?
#
loop_
_entity_poly.entity_id
_entity_poly.type
_entity_poly.pdbx_seq_one_letter_code
_entity_poly.pdbx_strand_id
1 'polypeptide(L)'
;MRIPIETILDFHTKRIQAHIRCVNYFAGLIGYHFPEHDNDKLLGTIRNGYAYVAYKKYHPEFMLTKAQHEFYTFAHDEHHKTQPHHLEYYKHDVSRISDITLIEMICDWHSASFEQRFITHEDSIGYSVYDYFSTHLHHLKWSPHQLGLIQTFFDFLDMYTSHTDVMSIWAPLTDGV
;
A
#
# COMPACT_ATOMS: atom_id res chain seq x y z
N MET A 1 28.03 -0.49 7.39
CA MET A 1 28.32 0.36 6.21
C MET A 1 27.33 1.52 6.22
N ARG A 2 27.73 2.76 5.87
CA ARG A 2 26.79 3.89 5.78
C ARG A 2 26.21 3.93 4.36
N ILE A 3 24.94 3.60 4.21
CA ILE A 3 24.24 3.66 2.91
C ILE A 3 23.96 5.14 2.57
N PRO A 4 24.28 5.60 1.35
CA PRO A 4 23.92 6.95 0.90
C PRO A 4 22.41 7.16 0.92
N ILE A 5 21.96 8.36 1.30
CA ILE A 5 20.53 8.66 1.35
C ILE A 5 19.90 8.64 -0.04
N GLU A 6 20.68 8.98 -1.06
CA GLU A 6 20.27 8.95 -2.47
C GLU A 6 19.87 7.54 -2.90
N THR A 7 20.59 6.51 -2.42
CA THR A 7 20.26 5.10 -2.65
C THR A 7 18.92 4.73 -2.00
N ILE A 8 18.71 5.13 -0.75
CA ILE A 8 17.47 4.88 -0.01
C ILE A 8 16.28 5.60 -0.67
N LEU A 9 16.48 6.83 -1.13
CA LEU A 9 15.46 7.64 -1.80
C LEU A 9 15.13 7.14 -3.20
N ASP A 10 16.10 6.63 -3.96
CA ASP A 10 15.88 5.99 -5.26
C ASP A 10 15.12 4.68 -5.11
N PHE A 11 15.52 3.83 -4.15
CA PHE A 11 14.81 2.61 -3.80
C PHE A 11 13.35 2.90 -3.44
N HIS A 12 13.11 3.87 -2.54
CA HIS A 12 11.75 4.27 -2.16
C HIS A 12 10.94 4.76 -3.36
N THR A 13 11.51 5.58 -4.24
CA THR A 13 10.82 6.04 -5.46
C THR A 13 10.41 4.87 -6.35
N LYS A 14 11.31 3.92 -6.61
CA LYS A 14 10.99 2.71 -7.40
C LYS A 14 9.88 1.89 -6.73
N ARG A 15 9.93 1.73 -5.41
CA ARG A 15 8.91 1.00 -4.63
C ARG A 15 7.55 1.68 -4.72
N ILE A 16 7.47 3.00 -4.49
CA ILE A 16 6.19 3.73 -4.60
C ILE A 16 5.65 3.65 -6.03
N GLN A 17 6.49 3.77 -7.05
CA GLN A 17 6.05 3.63 -8.44
C GLN A 17 5.52 2.23 -8.74
N ALA A 18 6.15 1.18 -8.23
CA ALA A 18 5.63 -0.19 -8.34
C ALA A 18 4.27 -0.33 -7.65
N HIS A 19 4.13 0.20 -6.44
CA HIS A 19 2.87 0.23 -5.69
C HIS A 19 1.75 0.94 -6.48
N ILE A 20 2.00 2.16 -6.97
CA ILE A 20 1.03 2.93 -7.76
C ILE A 20 0.64 2.18 -9.04
N ARG A 21 1.60 1.56 -9.74
CA ARG A 21 1.31 0.73 -10.92
C ARG A 21 0.46 -0.49 -10.57
N CYS A 22 0.71 -1.13 -9.43
CA CYS A 22 -0.06 -2.28 -8.98
C CYS A 22 -1.50 -1.90 -8.59
N VAL A 23 -1.68 -0.79 -7.88
CA VAL A 23 -3.01 -0.22 -7.59
C VAL A 23 -3.77 0.04 -8.89
N ASN A 24 -3.11 0.65 -9.88
CA ASN A 24 -3.72 0.97 -11.16
C ASN A 24 -3.96 -0.26 -12.06
N TYR A 25 -3.19 -1.33 -11.87
CA TYR A 25 -3.47 -2.62 -12.50
C TYR A 25 -4.81 -3.18 -11.99
N PHE A 26 -5.02 -3.24 -10.66
CA PHE A 26 -6.28 -3.71 -10.08
C PHE A 26 -7.47 -2.82 -10.45
N ALA A 27 -7.30 -1.50 -10.38
CA ALA A 27 -8.34 -0.55 -10.80
C ALA A 27 -8.68 -0.71 -12.28
N GLY A 28 -7.68 -0.97 -13.13
CA GLY A 28 -7.85 -1.17 -14.56
C GLY A 28 -8.71 -2.37 -14.92
N LEU A 29 -8.73 -3.44 -14.10
CA LEU A 29 -9.58 -4.62 -14.32
C LEU A 29 -11.08 -4.29 -14.30
N ILE A 30 -11.47 -3.19 -13.65
CA ILE A 30 -12.86 -2.71 -13.56
C ILE A 30 -13.06 -1.35 -14.25
N GLY A 31 -12.10 -0.90 -15.06
CA GLY A 31 -12.20 0.34 -15.84
C GLY A 31 -11.97 1.64 -15.05
N TYR A 32 -11.34 1.57 -13.87
CA TYR A 32 -10.93 2.74 -13.09
C TYR A 32 -9.43 3.04 -13.24
N HIS A 33 -9.04 4.25 -12.82
CA HIS A 33 -7.65 4.71 -12.77
C HIS A 33 -7.44 5.71 -11.62
N PHE A 34 -6.41 5.50 -10.82
CA PHE A 34 -6.03 6.32 -9.66
C PHE A 34 -4.59 6.84 -9.82
N PRO A 35 -4.33 7.78 -10.74
CA PRO A 35 -2.98 8.27 -11.03
C PRO A 35 -2.40 9.15 -9.92
N GLU A 36 -3.25 9.65 -9.02
CA GLU A 36 -2.86 10.50 -7.89
C GLU A 36 -2.55 9.73 -6.61
N HIS A 37 -2.85 8.43 -6.59
CA HIS A 37 -2.59 7.56 -5.45
C HIS A 37 -1.13 7.68 -5.00
N ASP A 38 -0.90 7.96 -3.72
CA ASP A 38 0.45 8.04 -3.12
C ASP A 38 1.46 9.00 -3.77
N ASN A 39 1.03 9.94 -4.63
CA ASN A 39 1.97 10.85 -5.28
C ASN A 39 2.71 11.77 -4.30
N ASP A 40 2.14 12.06 -3.14
CA ASP A 40 2.80 12.79 -2.07
C ASP A 40 4.02 12.02 -1.50
N LYS A 41 4.02 10.68 -1.56
CA LYS A 41 5.19 9.85 -1.20
C LYS A 41 6.33 9.92 -2.21
N LEU A 42 6.16 10.56 -3.36
CA LEU A 42 7.21 10.75 -4.37
C LEU A 42 7.99 12.06 -4.20
N LEU A 43 7.52 13.00 -3.38
CA LEU A 43 8.11 14.33 -3.25
C LEU A 43 8.16 14.81 -1.78
N GLY A 44 9.09 15.74 -1.53
CA GLY A 44 9.11 16.50 -0.27
C GLY A 44 9.27 15.68 1.02
N THR A 45 8.62 16.16 2.07
CA THR A 45 8.76 15.66 3.44
C THR A 45 8.24 14.24 3.61
N ILE A 46 7.12 13.90 2.96
CA ILE A 46 6.50 12.58 3.05
C ILE A 46 7.44 11.51 2.48
N ARG A 47 7.99 11.73 1.28
CA ARG A 47 9.00 10.84 0.67
C ARG A 47 10.14 10.54 1.65
N ASN A 48 10.74 11.59 2.21
CA ASN A 48 11.94 11.45 3.04
C ASN A 48 11.65 10.72 4.36
N GLY A 49 10.45 10.91 4.93
CA GLY A 49 10.03 10.20 6.15
C GLY A 49 9.80 8.71 5.91
N TYR A 50 9.21 8.34 4.78
CA TYR A 50 8.95 6.93 4.44
C TYR A 50 10.19 6.15 4.03
N ALA A 51 11.14 6.79 3.34
CA ALA A 51 12.19 6.09 2.61
C ALA A 51 13.04 5.14 3.48
N TYR A 52 13.37 5.55 4.70
CA TYR A 52 14.17 4.72 5.61
C TYR A 52 13.41 3.48 6.12
N VAL A 53 12.12 3.61 6.43
CA VAL A 53 11.30 2.48 6.88
C VAL A 53 11.03 1.53 5.72
N ALA A 54 10.76 2.07 4.52
CA ALA A 54 10.63 1.27 3.31
C ALA A 54 11.92 0.48 3.05
N TYR A 55 13.09 1.12 3.12
CA TYR A 55 14.36 0.45 2.93
C TYR A 55 14.61 -0.67 3.96
N LYS A 56 14.34 -0.40 5.26
CA LYS A 56 14.46 -1.39 6.33
C LYS A 56 13.61 -2.65 6.10
N LYS A 57 12.41 -2.51 5.51
CA LYS A 57 11.54 -3.68 5.25
C LYS A 57 12.21 -4.70 4.34
N TYR A 58 13.01 -4.25 3.38
CA TYR A 58 13.73 -5.10 2.42
C TYR A 58 15.16 -5.44 2.87
N HIS A 59 15.70 -4.69 3.83
CA HIS A 59 17.06 -4.83 4.34
C HIS A 59 16.99 -4.93 5.88
N PRO A 60 16.64 -6.10 6.45
CA PRO A 60 16.36 -6.24 7.87
C PRO A 60 17.57 -5.93 8.78
N GLU A 61 18.79 -5.99 8.24
CA GLU A 61 20.03 -5.59 8.91
C GLU A 61 20.20 -4.07 9.02
N PHE A 62 19.43 -3.29 8.25
CA PHE A 62 19.44 -1.83 8.31
C PHE A 62 18.77 -1.32 9.60
N MET A 63 19.57 -0.67 10.44
CA MET A 63 19.12 -0.14 11.72
C MET A 63 18.68 1.31 11.60
N LEU A 64 17.42 1.57 11.97
CA LEU A 64 16.88 2.92 12.07
C LEU A 64 17.36 3.60 13.35
N THR A 65 17.82 4.83 13.21
CA THR A 65 17.98 5.74 14.35
C THR A 65 16.62 6.20 14.88
N LYS A 66 16.59 6.65 16.14
CA LYS A 66 15.39 7.24 16.76
C LYS A 66 14.82 8.40 15.92
N ALA A 67 15.68 9.31 15.46
CA ALA A 67 15.25 10.46 14.65
C ALA A 67 14.60 10.05 13.32
N GLN A 68 15.11 9.00 12.66
CA GLN A 68 14.49 8.48 11.43
C GLN A 68 13.12 7.85 11.70
N HIS A 69 12.96 7.15 12.83
CA HIS A 69 11.67 6.60 13.23
C HIS A 69 10.65 7.71 13.56
N GLU A 70 11.06 8.74 14.30
CA GLU A 70 10.20 9.90 14.60
C GLU A 70 9.79 10.64 13.33
N PHE A 71 10.71 10.77 12.36
CA PHE A 71 10.40 11.41 11.09
C PHE A 71 9.43 10.58 10.24
N TYR A 72 9.58 9.25 10.22
CA TYR A 72 8.59 8.35 9.64
C TYR A 72 7.23 8.54 10.31
N THR A 73 7.14 8.53 11.64
CA THR A 73 5.87 8.69 12.36
C THR A 73 5.17 9.98 11.96
N PHE A 74 5.89 11.09 11.88
CA PHE A 74 5.34 12.36 11.40
C PHE A 74 4.80 12.25 9.96
N ALA A 75 5.63 11.76 9.02
CA ALA A 75 5.23 11.65 7.62
C ALA A 75 4.05 10.69 7.42
N HIS A 76 4.05 9.58 8.14
CA HIS A 76 2.98 8.59 8.14
C HIS A 76 1.66 9.20 8.60
N ASP A 77 1.68 9.90 9.73
CA ASP A 77 0.51 10.55 10.29
C ASP A 77 -0.09 11.61 9.36
N GLU A 78 0.76 12.47 8.79
CA GLU A 78 0.33 13.51 7.86
C GLU A 78 -0.29 12.90 6.61
N HIS A 79 0.34 11.87 6.04
CA HIS A 79 -0.16 11.18 4.86
C HIS A 79 -1.53 10.52 5.12
N HIS A 80 -1.66 9.71 6.17
CA HIS A 80 -2.92 9.00 6.46
C HIS A 80 -4.07 9.94 6.84
N LYS A 81 -3.78 11.11 7.42
CA LYS A 81 -4.80 12.11 7.78
C LYS A 81 -5.24 12.97 6.59
N THR A 82 -4.45 13.07 5.53
CA THR A 82 -4.71 13.97 4.40
C THR A 82 -5.14 13.25 3.13
N GLN A 83 -4.84 11.96 2.99
CA GLN A 83 -5.24 11.16 1.84
C GLN A 83 -6.57 10.42 2.07
N PRO A 84 -7.57 10.59 1.19
CA PRO A 84 -8.90 10.01 1.38
C PRO A 84 -8.94 8.48 1.20
N HIS A 85 -7.93 7.84 0.61
CA HIS A 85 -7.86 6.37 0.59
C HIS A 85 -7.32 5.77 1.91
N HIS A 86 -7.16 6.57 2.96
CA HIS A 86 -6.81 6.09 4.31
C HIS A 86 -7.95 6.29 5.29
N LEU A 87 -8.15 5.33 6.20
CA LEU A 87 -9.27 5.33 7.15
C LEU A 87 -9.17 6.50 8.15
N GLU A 88 -7.95 6.90 8.49
CA GLU A 88 -7.63 7.98 9.42
C GLU A 88 -8.18 9.33 8.93
N TYR A 89 -8.28 9.55 7.62
CA TYR A 89 -8.93 10.72 7.01
C TYR A 89 -10.37 10.91 7.53
N TYR A 90 -11.08 9.81 7.75
CA TYR A 90 -12.49 9.83 8.15
C TYR A 90 -12.71 9.83 9.66
N LYS A 91 -11.65 9.84 10.48
CA LYS A 91 -11.73 9.90 11.96
C LYS A 91 -12.76 8.90 12.54
N HIS A 92 -12.79 7.68 11.98
CA HIS A 92 -13.69 6.56 12.32
C HIS A 92 -15.10 6.56 11.72
N ASP A 93 -15.49 7.57 10.94
CA ASP A 93 -16.77 7.56 10.22
C ASP A 93 -16.62 7.03 8.79
N VAL A 94 -16.46 5.70 8.68
CA VAL A 94 -16.31 5.00 7.40
C VAL A 94 -17.53 5.11 6.49
N SER A 95 -18.69 5.52 7.01
CA SER A 95 -19.91 5.71 6.20
C SER A 95 -19.77 6.82 5.16
N ARG A 96 -18.79 7.72 5.33
CA ARG A 96 -18.49 8.83 4.43
C ARG A 96 -17.59 8.45 3.26
N ILE A 97 -17.05 7.22 3.24
CA ILE A 97 -16.22 6.72 2.16
C ILE A 97 -17.11 6.50 0.93
N SER A 98 -16.78 7.18 -0.17
CA SER A 98 -17.47 6.98 -1.44
C SER A 98 -17.12 5.61 -2.06
N ASP A 99 -17.99 5.06 -2.90
CA ASP A 99 -17.71 3.78 -3.57
C ASP A 99 -16.39 3.80 -4.35
N ILE A 100 -16.08 4.90 -5.04
CA ILE A 100 -14.84 5.05 -5.81
C ILE A 100 -13.63 5.06 -4.87
N THR A 101 -13.71 5.78 -3.75
CA THR A 101 -12.64 5.77 -2.75
C THR A 101 -12.48 4.40 -2.12
N LEU A 102 -13.57 3.70 -1.81
CA LEU A 102 -13.51 2.35 -1.25
C LEU A 102 -12.87 1.36 -2.24
N ILE A 103 -13.12 1.50 -3.53
CA ILE A 103 -12.46 0.73 -4.59
C ILE A 103 -10.95 1.02 -4.60
N GLU A 104 -10.54 2.30 -4.52
CA GLU A 104 -9.12 2.67 -4.42
C GLU A 104 -8.46 2.03 -3.20
N MET A 105 -9.11 2.09 -2.04
CA MET A 105 -8.64 1.46 -0.79
C MET A 105 -8.44 -0.05 -0.93
N ILE A 106 -9.38 -0.74 -1.56
CA ILE A 106 -9.26 -2.19 -1.80
C ILE A 106 -8.09 -2.50 -2.73
N CYS A 107 -7.89 -1.70 -3.79
CA CYS A 107 -6.73 -1.83 -4.68
C CYS A 107 -5.41 -1.58 -3.93
N ASP A 108 -5.36 -0.58 -3.06
CA ASP A 108 -4.21 -0.26 -2.19
C ASP A 108 -3.88 -1.44 -1.26
N TRP A 109 -4.89 -2.00 -0.58
CA TRP A 109 -4.71 -3.15 0.29
C TRP A 109 -4.23 -4.40 -0.47
N HIS A 110 -4.72 -4.63 -1.69
CA HIS A 110 -4.22 -5.71 -2.55
C HIS A 110 -2.77 -5.49 -2.94
N SER A 111 -2.42 -4.29 -3.39
CA SER A 111 -1.04 -3.92 -3.72
C SER A 111 -0.10 -4.15 -2.53
N ALA A 112 -0.48 -3.69 -1.34
CA ALA A 112 0.28 -3.88 -0.11
C ALA A 112 0.42 -5.35 0.31
N SER A 113 -0.63 -6.17 0.14
CA SER A 113 -0.57 -7.61 0.42
C SER A 113 0.40 -8.32 -0.53
N PHE A 114 0.38 -8.00 -1.82
CA PHE A 114 1.35 -8.54 -2.78
C PHE A 114 2.78 -8.11 -2.48
N GLU A 115 3.00 -6.84 -2.13
CA GLU A 115 4.32 -6.37 -1.70
C GLU A 115 4.81 -7.14 -0.47
N GLN A 116 3.96 -7.36 0.53
CA GLN A 116 4.36 -8.09 1.74
C GLN A 116 4.80 -9.52 1.42
N ARG A 117 4.10 -10.22 0.52
CA ARG A 117 4.48 -11.55 0.03
C ARG A 117 5.81 -11.53 -0.71
N PHE A 118 6.04 -10.49 -1.51
CA PHE A 118 7.30 -10.28 -2.20
C PHE A 118 8.47 -10.12 -1.20
N ILE A 119 8.27 -9.37 -0.11
CA ILE A 119 9.29 -9.13 0.92
C ILE A 119 9.58 -10.38 1.76
N THR A 120 8.55 -11.13 2.16
CA THR A 120 8.73 -12.27 3.08
C THR A 120 9.11 -13.57 2.37
N HIS A 121 9.04 -13.62 1.04
CA HIS A 121 9.17 -14.86 0.25
C HIS A 121 8.24 -15.99 0.73
N GLU A 122 7.14 -15.64 1.40
CA GLU A 122 6.14 -16.60 1.85
C GLU A 122 5.19 -16.89 0.69
N ASP A 123 5.36 -18.05 0.06
CA ASP A 123 4.40 -18.63 -0.89
C ASP A 123 3.09 -19.06 -0.20
N SER A 124 3.04 -19.04 1.13
CA SER A 124 1.88 -19.48 1.90
C SER A 124 0.76 -18.43 1.87
N ILE A 125 -0.32 -18.81 1.20
CA ILE A 125 -1.69 -18.30 1.29
C ILE A 125 -2.02 -18.02 2.77
N GLY A 126 -1.89 -16.78 3.24
CA GLY A 126 -2.10 -16.47 4.66
C GLY A 126 -2.49 -15.04 5.01
N TYR A 127 -2.30 -14.09 4.10
CA TYR A 127 -2.94 -12.79 4.19
C TYR A 127 -3.65 -12.52 2.87
N SER A 128 -4.83 -13.11 2.72
CA SER A 128 -5.80 -12.54 1.79
C SER A 128 -6.15 -11.15 2.30
N VAL A 129 -6.44 -10.20 1.40
CA VAL A 129 -6.93 -8.87 1.83
C VAL A 129 -8.23 -9.03 2.64
N TYR A 130 -8.98 -10.10 2.40
CA TYR A 130 -10.09 -10.54 3.21
C TYR A 130 -9.71 -10.80 4.68
N ASP A 131 -8.60 -11.49 4.95
CA ASP A 131 -8.13 -11.75 6.33
C ASP A 131 -7.76 -10.45 7.05
N TYR A 132 -7.06 -9.54 6.35
CA TYR A 132 -6.75 -8.22 6.88
C TYR A 132 -8.03 -7.43 7.19
N PHE A 133 -8.98 -7.38 6.25
CA PHE A 133 -10.26 -6.71 6.44
C PHE A 133 -11.04 -7.30 7.61
N SER A 134 -11.15 -8.62 7.67
CA SER A 134 -11.92 -9.34 8.71
C SER A 134 -11.31 -9.16 10.10
N THR A 135 -9.99 -9.18 10.20
CA THR A 135 -9.27 -9.07 11.48
C THR A 135 -9.21 -7.63 11.98
N HIS A 136 -8.96 -6.66 11.09
CA HIS A 136 -8.60 -5.31 11.49
C HIS A 136 -9.66 -4.27 11.18
N LEU A 137 -10.55 -4.49 10.20
CA LEU A 137 -11.44 -3.44 9.70
C LEU A 137 -12.92 -3.75 9.91
N HIS A 138 -13.31 -5.02 10.02
CA HIS A 138 -14.71 -5.44 10.13
C HIS A 138 -15.45 -4.85 11.35
N HIS A 139 -14.71 -4.48 12.41
CA HIS A 139 -15.29 -3.87 13.61
C HIS A 139 -15.76 -2.41 13.39
N LEU A 140 -15.38 -1.77 12.29
CA LEU A 140 -15.85 -0.43 11.93
C LEU A 140 -17.31 -0.48 11.47
N LYS A 141 -18.03 0.65 11.58
CA LYS A 141 -19.46 0.74 11.25
C LYS A 141 -19.69 0.88 9.73
N TRP A 142 -19.38 -0.16 8.98
CA TRP A 142 -19.65 -0.25 7.55
C TRP A 142 -21.15 -0.34 7.26
N SER A 143 -21.60 0.31 6.20
CA SER A 143 -22.97 0.09 5.70
C SER A 143 -23.08 -1.27 4.98
N PRO A 144 -24.30 -1.85 4.88
CA PRO A 144 -24.51 -3.08 4.11
C PRO A 144 -24.06 -2.95 2.65
N HIS A 145 -24.24 -1.78 2.04
CA HIS A 145 -23.78 -1.50 0.67
C HIS A 145 -22.26 -1.58 0.55
N GLN A 146 -21.52 -0.93 1.47
CA GLN A 146 -20.05 -0.96 1.49
C GLN A 146 -19.51 -2.38 1.71
N LEU A 147 -20.11 -3.15 2.62
CA LEU A 147 -19.74 -4.56 2.83
C LEU A 147 -19.98 -5.40 1.57
N GLY A 148 -21.10 -5.18 0.88
CA GLY A 148 -21.39 -5.83 -0.39
C GLY A 148 -20.38 -5.48 -1.48
N LEU A 149 -19.99 -4.21 -1.58
CA LEU A 149 -18.96 -3.75 -2.52
C LEU A 149 -17.59 -4.36 -2.21
N ILE A 150 -17.19 -4.39 -0.94
CA ILE A 150 -15.92 -4.98 -0.49
C ILE A 150 -15.85 -6.46 -0.86
N GLN A 151 -16.88 -7.24 -0.50
CA GLN A 151 -16.91 -8.67 -0.81
C GLN A 151 -16.90 -8.92 -2.33
N THR A 152 -17.74 -8.21 -3.08
CA THR A 152 -17.81 -8.34 -4.54
C THR A 152 -16.46 -8.06 -5.19
N PHE A 153 -15.76 -7.02 -4.71
CA PHE A 153 -14.50 -6.63 -5.32
C PHE A 153 -13.34 -7.55 -4.90
N PHE A 154 -13.34 -8.09 -3.68
CA PHE A 154 -12.42 -9.16 -3.29
C PHE A 154 -12.59 -10.40 -4.17
N ASP A 155 -13.82 -10.90 -4.32
CA ASP A 155 -14.10 -12.07 -5.17
C ASP A 155 -13.70 -11.83 -6.63
N PHE A 156 -13.92 -10.61 -7.13
CA PHE A 156 -13.51 -10.21 -8.47
C PHE A 156 -11.99 -10.20 -8.62
N LEU A 157 -11.26 -9.56 -7.70
CA LEU A 157 -9.80 -9.50 -7.77
C LEU A 157 -9.17 -10.89 -7.64
N ASP A 158 -9.69 -11.76 -6.79
CA ASP A 158 -9.23 -13.15 -6.67
C ASP A 158 -9.42 -13.94 -7.97
N MET A 159 -10.49 -13.67 -8.73
CA MET A 159 -10.78 -14.36 -9.98
C MET A 159 -9.97 -13.85 -11.18
N TYR A 160 -9.75 -12.54 -11.27
CA TYR A 160 -9.20 -11.91 -12.47
C TYR A 160 -7.75 -11.45 -12.32
N THR A 161 -7.15 -11.52 -11.13
CA THR A 161 -5.75 -11.15 -10.94
C THR A 161 -4.81 -12.19 -11.53
N SER A 162 -4.08 -11.80 -12.57
CA SER A 162 -2.88 -12.51 -13.01
C SER A 162 -1.72 -12.30 -12.04
N HIS A 163 -1.30 -13.38 -11.36
CA HIS A 163 -0.12 -13.34 -10.48
C HIS A 163 1.15 -12.97 -11.25
N THR A 164 1.32 -13.47 -12.47
CA THR A 164 2.48 -13.15 -13.32
C THR A 164 2.55 -11.65 -13.65
N ASP A 165 1.43 -11.04 -13.99
CA ASP A 165 1.40 -9.61 -14.32
C ASP A 165 1.72 -8.76 -13.09
N VAL A 166 1.13 -9.09 -11.94
CA VAL A 166 1.45 -8.40 -10.67
C VAL A 166 2.92 -8.55 -10.32
N MET A 167 3.49 -9.76 -10.38
CA MET A 167 4.91 -9.97 -10.08
C MET A 167 5.83 -9.20 -11.03
N SER A 168 5.46 -9.04 -12.30
CA SER A 168 6.22 -8.23 -13.26
C SER A 168 6.30 -6.74 -12.89
N ILE A 169 5.27 -6.21 -12.20
CA ILE A 169 5.25 -4.82 -11.72
C ILE A 169 6.29 -4.60 -10.62
N TRP A 170 6.49 -5.60 -9.76
CA TRP A 170 7.37 -5.58 -8.60
C TRP A 170 8.79 -6.08 -8.89
N ALA A 171 9.00 -6.82 -9.98
CA ALA A 171 10.31 -7.34 -10.40
C ALA A 171 11.46 -6.30 -10.45
N PRO A 172 11.27 -5.02 -10.83
CA PRO A 172 12.36 -4.04 -10.80
C PRO A 172 12.94 -3.76 -9.40
N LEU A 173 12.32 -4.26 -8.32
CA LEU A 173 12.85 -4.21 -6.96
C LEU A 173 13.69 -5.44 -6.59
N THR A 174 13.71 -6.52 -7.39
CA THR A 174 14.55 -7.71 -7.14
C THR A 174 15.99 -7.53 -7.60
N ASP A 175 16.22 -6.69 -8.63
CA ASP A 175 17.55 -6.51 -9.23
C ASP A 175 18.36 -5.51 -8.40
N GLY A 176 18.86 -5.94 -7.25
CA GLY A 176 19.76 -5.14 -6.40
C GLY A 176 19.42 -5.06 -4.91
N VAL A 177 18.50 -5.90 -4.42
CA VAL A 177 18.37 -6.27 -3.00
C VAL A 177 19.21 -7.52 -2.74
#